data_AF-A0A554LP95-F1
#
_entry.id   AF-A0A554LP95-F1
#
_cell.length_a   1.000
_cell.length_b   1.000
_cell.length_c   1.000
_cell.angle_alpha   90.00
_cell.angle_beta   90.00
_cell.angle_gamma   90.00
#
_symmetry.space_group_name_H-M   'P 1'
#
loop_
_entity.id
_entity.type
_entity.pdbx_description
1 polymer ?
#
loop_
_entity_poly.entity_id
_entity_poly.type
_entity_poly.pdbx_seq_one_letter_code
_entity_poly.pdbx_strand_id
1 'polypeptide(L)'
;MIFDLIIVDIISELKNSNLVGLGGAGFPTWKKWQAVKEAKNPRRFLICNLTEGEPGVFKDEYILQNHLSDLISGIVLATETISAQKSFIYLNDNYKKYIRRIQPQIKGKKIEIFLDTGGYITGEETTLLQVIEGKLRQPRSRPPYPTEVGLFGFPTLINNAETFYRAWQIANGNYQNKRFYSISGKNIARRIIEQKVDANVSDVLPEWLIKRAKFVQVGGISGCFLPKDKFSEIVSESVSFLKSESCGKCAPCREGSYRVVEKIIDLKKSENLWEKEEILSLIDDIAENAKESSFCGLGKSIALPIESVIKNFKSELIK
;
A
#
# COMPACT_ATOMS: atom_id res chain seq x y z
N MET A 1 1.64 34.97 -5.53
CA MET A 1 0.35 34.72 -6.18
C MET A 1 -0.59 34.19 -5.12
N ILE A 2 -1.47 35.09 -4.67
CA ILE A 2 -2.58 34.78 -3.76
C ILE A 2 -3.59 34.02 -4.64
N PHE A 3 -3.94 32.80 -4.26
CA PHE A 3 -4.97 32.03 -4.94
C PHE A 3 -6.30 32.74 -4.71
N ASP A 4 -6.90 33.28 -5.77
CA ASP A 4 -8.29 33.71 -5.74
C ASP A 4 -9.16 32.46 -5.50
N LEU A 5 -9.77 32.46 -4.31
CA LEU A 5 -10.66 31.44 -3.78
C LEU A 5 -11.94 31.37 -4.63
N ILE A 6 -11.88 30.65 -5.75
CA ILE A 6 -12.95 29.69 -5.98
C ILE A 6 -12.78 28.68 -4.84
N ILE A 7 -13.65 28.76 -3.83
CA ILE A 7 -13.74 27.72 -2.81
C ILE A 7 -14.25 26.48 -3.55
N VAL A 8 -13.34 25.74 -4.16
CA VAL A 8 -13.63 24.44 -4.75
C VAL A 8 -14.06 23.58 -3.58
N ASP A 9 -15.31 23.09 -3.61
CA ASP A 9 -15.73 22.03 -2.71
C ASP A 9 -15.03 20.73 -3.12
N ILE A 10 -13.76 20.61 -2.72
CA ILE A 10 -12.89 19.53 -3.12
C ILE A 10 -13.46 18.16 -2.72
N ILE A 11 -14.23 18.05 -1.64
CA ILE A 11 -14.84 16.77 -1.25
C ILE A 11 -15.86 16.33 -2.31
N SER A 12 -16.66 17.26 -2.83
CA SER A 12 -17.59 16.99 -3.93
C SER A 12 -16.84 16.64 -5.23
N GLU A 13 -15.76 17.34 -5.56
CA GLU A 13 -14.94 17.01 -6.74
C GLU A 13 -14.24 15.64 -6.63
N LEU A 14 -13.73 15.29 -5.44
CA LEU A 14 -13.18 13.96 -5.14
C LEU A 14 -14.24 12.86 -5.28
N LYS A 15 -15.49 13.17 -4.93
CA LYS A 15 -16.63 12.25 -5.10
C LYS A 15 -16.97 12.07 -6.58
N ASN A 16 -17.11 13.17 -7.32
CA ASN A 16 -17.46 13.15 -8.75
C ASN A 16 -16.38 12.47 -9.61
N SER A 17 -15.12 12.65 -9.25
CA SER A 17 -13.98 12.00 -9.92
C SER A 17 -13.80 10.51 -9.57
N ASN A 18 -14.59 9.99 -8.62
CA ASN A 18 -14.46 8.62 -8.11
C ASN A 18 -13.04 8.29 -7.62
N LEU A 19 -12.30 9.26 -7.07
CA LEU A 19 -10.96 9.00 -6.57
C LEU A 19 -11.01 8.02 -5.37
N VAL A 20 -10.20 6.98 -5.46
CA VAL A 20 -9.96 6.02 -4.38
C VAL A 20 -8.55 6.17 -3.82
N GLY A 21 -8.30 5.61 -2.63
CA GLY A 21 -6.98 5.55 -2.04
C GLY A 21 -6.02 4.69 -2.88
N LEU A 22 -4.96 5.32 -3.42
CA LEU A 22 -4.02 4.69 -4.35
C LEU A 22 -2.84 3.97 -3.65
N GLY A 23 -2.97 3.71 -2.35
CA GLY A 23 -2.01 2.94 -1.55
C GLY A 23 -2.29 1.42 -1.50
N GLY A 24 -3.34 0.94 -2.18
CA GLY A 24 -3.67 -0.50 -2.28
C GLY A 24 -5.10 -0.84 -1.92
N ALA A 25 -5.63 -0.30 -0.81
CA ALA A 25 -6.95 -0.66 -0.29
C ALA A 25 -8.14 -0.13 -1.10
N GLY A 26 -7.95 0.87 -1.98
CA GLY A 26 -9.01 1.35 -2.88
C GLY A 26 -10.22 2.01 -2.18
N PHE A 27 -10.09 2.48 -0.95
CA PHE A 27 -11.19 3.12 -0.22
C PHE A 27 -11.55 4.49 -0.83
N PRO A 28 -12.84 4.86 -0.99
CA PRO A 28 -13.23 6.15 -1.55
C PRO A 28 -12.63 7.34 -0.79
N THR A 29 -11.84 8.17 -1.47
CA THR A 29 -11.05 9.23 -0.85
C THR A 29 -11.95 10.29 -0.22
N TRP A 30 -13.02 10.70 -0.91
CA TRP A 30 -13.97 11.71 -0.42
C TRP A 30 -14.62 11.29 0.91
N LYS A 31 -14.98 10.01 1.08
CA LYS A 31 -15.58 9.50 2.33
C LYS A 31 -14.62 9.67 3.50
N LYS A 32 -13.33 9.37 3.27
CA LYS A 32 -12.30 9.49 4.31
C LYS A 32 -12.07 10.95 4.71
N TRP A 33 -12.02 11.86 3.72
CA TRP A 33 -11.85 13.29 3.94
C TRP A 33 -13.06 13.89 4.67
N GLN A 34 -14.27 13.52 4.23
CA GLN A 34 -15.52 13.95 4.85
C GLN A 34 -15.61 13.48 6.30
N ALA A 35 -15.34 12.19 6.57
CA ALA A 35 -15.40 11.65 7.93
C ALA A 35 -14.50 12.40 8.92
N VAL A 36 -13.28 12.78 8.49
CA VAL A 36 -12.37 13.58 9.34
C VAL A 36 -12.84 15.02 9.47
N LYS A 37 -13.35 15.62 8.38
CA LYS A 37 -13.88 16.99 8.38
C LYS A 37 -15.15 17.14 9.25
N GLU A 38 -15.95 16.10 9.36
CA GLU A 38 -17.20 16.08 10.14
C GLU A 38 -17.03 15.50 11.55
N ALA A 39 -15.85 14.99 11.87
CA ALA A 39 -15.58 14.44 13.19
C ALA A 39 -15.82 15.47 14.30
N LYS A 40 -16.45 15.02 15.40
CA LYS A 40 -16.88 15.85 16.54
C LYS A 40 -15.73 16.67 17.16
N ASN A 41 -14.52 16.13 17.14
CA ASN A 41 -13.36 16.82 17.68
C ASN A 41 -12.82 17.84 16.65
N PRO A 42 -12.69 19.13 17.00
CA PRO A 42 -12.12 20.13 16.10
C PRO A 42 -10.60 19.95 15.92
N ARG A 43 -9.93 19.19 16.80
CA ARG A 43 -8.52 18.84 16.65
C ARG A 43 -8.37 17.64 15.73
N ARG A 44 -7.58 17.81 14.67
CA ARG A 44 -7.42 16.92 13.53
C ARG A 44 -5.98 16.95 13.02
N PHE A 45 -5.52 15.80 12.56
CA PHE A 45 -4.19 15.65 11.97
C PHE A 45 -4.30 15.11 10.55
N LEU A 46 -3.25 15.33 9.77
CA LEU A 46 -3.09 14.73 8.46
C LEU A 46 -1.75 14.01 8.39
N ILE A 47 -1.73 12.87 7.71
CA ILE A 47 -0.50 12.14 7.42
C ILE A 47 -0.46 11.77 5.93
N CYS A 48 0.57 12.26 5.25
CA CYS A 48 1.01 11.77 3.96
C CYS A 48 1.95 10.58 4.18
N ASN A 49 1.48 9.41 3.79
CA ASN A 49 2.22 8.16 3.90
C ASN A 49 3.12 7.98 2.66
N LEU A 50 4.43 8.19 2.87
CA LEU A 50 5.53 7.98 1.92
C LEU A 50 6.47 6.87 2.43
N THR A 51 5.92 5.74 2.84
CA THR A 51 6.76 4.60 3.26
C THR A 51 7.14 3.65 2.14
N GLU A 52 6.26 3.48 1.13
CA GLU A 52 6.38 2.60 -0.04
C GLU A 52 7.36 1.43 0.19
N GLY A 53 6.96 0.48 1.04
CA GLY A 53 7.78 -0.68 1.39
C GLY A 53 7.62 -1.87 0.42
N GLU A 54 6.63 -1.83 -0.47
CA GLU A 54 6.26 -2.95 -1.33
C GLU A 54 7.32 -3.23 -2.39
N PRO A 55 7.95 -4.42 -2.40
CA PRO A 55 8.98 -4.75 -3.38
C PRO A 55 8.52 -4.56 -4.82
N GLY A 56 9.34 -3.89 -5.61
CA GLY A 56 9.05 -3.61 -7.02
C GLY A 56 8.14 -2.40 -7.27
N VAL A 57 7.62 -1.76 -6.22
CA VAL A 57 6.83 -0.52 -6.29
C VAL A 57 7.75 0.69 -6.01
N PHE A 58 7.65 1.73 -6.83
CA PHE A 58 8.51 2.93 -6.75
C PHE A 58 7.82 4.21 -7.27
N LYS A 59 6.49 4.23 -7.24
CA LYS A 59 5.67 5.34 -7.77
C LYS A 59 5.72 6.55 -6.84
N ASP A 60 5.87 6.34 -5.54
CA ASP A 60 5.99 7.43 -4.58
C ASP A 60 7.35 8.10 -4.71
N GLU A 61 8.42 7.33 -4.95
CA GLU A 61 9.72 7.90 -5.32
C GLU A 61 9.63 8.73 -6.61
N TYR A 62 8.92 8.23 -7.63
CA TYR A 62 8.71 8.96 -8.88
C TYR A 62 7.98 10.29 -8.66
N ILE A 63 6.98 10.34 -7.76
CA ILE A 63 6.30 11.58 -7.38
C ILE A 63 7.29 12.54 -6.70
N LEU A 64 8.11 12.05 -5.76
CA LEU A 64 9.13 12.89 -5.11
C LEU A 64 10.17 13.43 -6.10
N GLN A 65 10.47 12.68 -7.16
CA GLN A 65 11.40 13.11 -8.20
C GLN A 65 10.79 14.18 -9.11
N ASN A 66 9.59 13.95 -9.61
CA ASN A 66 9.03 14.65 -10.77
C ASN A 66 7.85 15.58 -10.45
N HIS A 67 7.13 15.31 -9.36
CA HIS A 67 5.86 15.95 -9.03
C HIS A 67 5.81 16.47 -7.59
N LEU A 68 6.97 16.78 -6.99
CA LEU A 68 7.07 17.19 -5.59
C LEU A 68 6.19 18.39 -5.26
N SER A 69 6.21 19.44 -6.09
CA SER A 69 5.40 20.65 -5.85
C SER A 69 3.90 20.35 -5.85
N ASP A 70 3.43 19.53 -6.78
CA ASP A 70 2.02 19.11 -6.86
C ASP A 70 1.61 18.25 -5.66
N LEU A 71 2.50 17.36 -5.20
CA LEU A 71 2.28 16.59 -3.98
C LEU A 71 2.12 17.52 -2.77
N ILE A 72 3.01 18.50 -2.60
CA ILE A 72 2.93 19.45 -1.49
C ILE A 72 1.64 20.27 -1.58
N SER A 73 1.23 20.73 -2.76
CA SER A 73 -0.04 21.44 -2.96
C SER A 73 -1.24 20.57 -2.58
N GLY A 74 -1.23 19.29 -2.92
CA GLY A 74 -2.28 18.33 -2.52
C GLY A 74 -2.35 18.12 -1.01
N ILE A 75 -1.21 18.08 -0.32
CA ILE A 75 -1.14 18.00 1.15
C ILE A 75 -1.69 19.28 1.78
N VAL A 76 -1.34 20.46 1.25
CA VAL A 76 -1.85 21.75 1.73
C VAL A 76 -3.36 21.83 1.55
N LEU A 77 -3.86 21.52 0.36
CA LEU A 77 -5.29 21.48 0.04
C LEU A 77 -6.05 20.61 1.04
N ALA A 78 -5.56 19.40 1.31
CA ALA A 78 -6.18 18.50 2.27
C ALA A 78 -6.11 19.03 3.71
N THR A 79 -4.97 19.61 4.09
CA THR A 79 -4.74 20.22 5.41
C THR A 79 -5.76 21.31 5.70
N GLU A 80 -6.01 22.19 4.73
CA GLU A 80 -6.99 23.27 4.83
C GLU A 80 -8.42 22.72 4.83
N THR A 81 -8.72 21.78 3.93
CA THR A 81 -10.05 21.17 3.78
C THR A 81 -10.58 20.56 5.07
N ILE A 82 -9.73 19.83 5.80
CA ILE A 82 -10.12 19.21 7.08
C ILE A 82 -9.82 20.12 8.28
N SER A 83 -9.21 21.28 8.07
CA SER A 83 -8.73 22.18 9.12
C SER A 83 -7.75 21.52 10.10
N ALA A 84 -6.79 20.75 9.58
CA ALA A 84 -5.80 20.08 10.39
C ALA A 84 -4.91 21.09 11.14
N GLN A 85 -4.64 20.87 12.43
CA GLN A 85 -3.67 21.70 13.16
C GLN A 85 -2.25 21.45 12.66
N LYS A 86 -1.97 20.21 12.28
CA LYS A 86 -0.64 19.78 11.88
C LYS A 86 -0.73 18.58 10.95
N SER A 87 0.14 18.59 9.96
CA SER A 87 0.26 17.58 8.93
C SER A 87 1.66 16.98 8.96
N PHE A 88 1.77 15.68 8.79
CA PHE A 88 3.04 14.97 8.75
C PHE A 88 3.27 14.38 7.37
N ILE A 89 4.47 14.57 6.83
CA ILE A 89 5.01 13.75 5.76
C ILE A 89 5.76 12.61 6.45
N TYR A 90 5.12 11.45 6.55
CA TYR A 90 5.71 10.24 7.13
C TYR A 90 6.59 9.57 6.07
N LEU A 91 7.89 9.71 6.23
CA LEU A 91 8.90 9.41 5.22
C LEU A 91 9.75 8.22 5.68
N ASN A 92 9.84 7.18 4.85
CA ASN A 92 10.80 6.10 5.08
C ASN A 92 12.24 6.58 4.84
N ASP A 93 13.21 6.00 5.55
CA ASP A 93 14.64 6.33 5.44
C ASP A 93 15.20 6.22 4.01
N ASN A 94 14.65 5.33 3.18
CA ASN A 94 14.99 5.22 1.76
C ASN A 94 14.77 6.54 0.98
N TYR A 95 13.89 7.41 1.47
CA TYR A 95 13.57 8.70 0.88
C TYR A 95 14.22 9.88 1.62
N LYS A 96 15.07 9.64 2.62
CA LYS A 96 15.80 10.69 3.36
C LYS A 96 16.53 11.68 2.44
N LYS A 97 17.05 11.21 1.30
CA LYS A 97 17.71 12.06 0.29
C LYS A 97 16.81 13.20 -0.24
N TYR A 98 15.49 13.02 -0.23
CA TYR A 98 14.53 14.04 -0.69
C TYR A 98 14.22 15.12 0.36
N ILE A 99 14.64 14.96 1.62
CA ILE A 99 14.40 15.97 2.69
C ILE A 99 14.91 17.35 2.27
N ARG A 100 16.09 17.43 1.63
CA ARG A 100 16.66 18.70 1.15
C ARG A 100 15.78 19.41 0.11
N ARG A 101 14.96 18.67 -0.64
CA ARG A 101 14.01 19.21 -1.62
C ARG A 101 12.64 19.50 -1.00
N ILE A 102 12.19 18.69 -0.04
CA ILE A 102 10.90 18.84 0.65
C ILE A 102 10.92 20.05 1.59
N GLN A 103 11.98 20.20 2.40
CA GLN A 103 12.07 21.20 3.47
C GLN A 103 11.79 22.64 3.00
N PRO A 104 12.41 23.14 1.91
CA PRO A 104 12.12 24.49 1.42
C PRO A 104 10.64 24.70 1.03
N GLN A 105 9.96 23.67 0.54
CA GLN A 105 8.57 23.77 0.08
C GLN A 105 7.57 23.79 1.24
N ILE A 106 7.91 23.17 2.37
CA ILE A 106 7.05 23.13 3.56
C ILE A 106 7.30 24.27 4.56
N LYS A 107 8.35 25.08 4.35
CA LYS A 107 8.68 26.22 5.22
C LYS A 107 7.47 27.16 5.39
N GLY A 108 7.13 27.47 6.64
CA GLY A 108 6.01 28.33 7.00
C GLY A 108 4.63 27.68 6.89
N LYS A 109 4.54 26.40 6.52
CA LYS A 109 3.29 25.63 6.46
C LYS A 109 3.10 24.80 7.73
N LYS A 110 1.88 24.32 7.98
CA LYS A 110 1.56 23.40 9.09
C LYS A 110 2.03 21.95 8.83
N ILE A 111 3.13 21.78 8.10
CA ILE A 111 3.60 20.48 7.62
C ILE A 111 4.98 20.22 8.20
N GLU A 112 5.18 19.03 8.77
CA GLU A 112 6.48 18.56 9.26
C GLU A 112 6.85 17.20 8.65
N ILE A 113 8.14 16.93 8.56
CA ILE A 113 8.64 15.62 8.13
C ILE A 113 8.83 14.75 9.37
N PHE A 114 8.26 13.54 9.34
CA PHE A 114 8.54 12.48 10.30
C PHE A 114 9.36 11.40 9.58
N LEU A 115 10.64 11.26 9.91
CA LEU A 115 11.52 10.25 9.32
C LEU A 115 11.45 8.96 10.14
N ASP A 116 11.07 7.87 9.51
CA ASP A 116 11.04 6.53 10.12
C ASP A 116 12.06 5.60 9.46
N THR A 117 12.81 4.89 10.29
CA THR A 117 13.78 3.86 9.91
C THR A 117 13.22 2.44 10.02
N GLY A 118 11.89 2.32 10.15
CA GLY A 118 11.17 1.06 10.29
C GLY A 118 11.04 0.27 8.98
N GLY A 119 10.63 -1.00 9.13
CA GLY A 119 10.36 -1.92 8.02
C GLY A 119 8.95 -1.77 7.43
N TYR A 120 8.57 -2.70 6.56
CA TYR A 120 7.34 -2.65 5.74
C TYR A 120 6.07 -2.37 6.54
N ILE A 121 5.95 -2.95 7.74
CA ILE A 121 4.76 -2.77 8.60
C ILE A 121 4.47 -1.31 8.94
N THR A 122 5.48 -0.43 8.94
CA THR A 122 5.26 0.98 9.28
C THR A 122 4.50 1.75 8.21
N GLY A 123 4.26 1.15 7.03
CA GLY A 123 3.29 1.66 6.06
C GLY A 123 1.83 1.40 6.40
N GLU A 124 1.53 0.52 7.36
CA GLU A 124 0.15 0.27 7.80
C GLU A 124 -0.41 1.46 8.56
N GLU A 125 -1.65 1.85 8.24
CA GLU A 125 -2.25 3.12 8.68
C GLU A 125 -2.28 3.34 10.19
N THR A 126 -2.52 2.28 10.97
CA THR A 126 -2.56 2.43 12.43
C THR A 126 -1.20 2.24 13.08
N THR A 127 -0.30 1.50 12.43
CA THR A 127 1.08 1.31 12.87
C THR A 127 1.85 2.61 12.77
N LEU A 128 1.73 3.35 11.67
CA LEU A 128 2.39 4.66 11.55
C LEU A 128 1.95 5.64 12.64
N LEU A 129 0.69 5.58 13.09
CA LEU A 129 0.22 6.38 14.23
C LEU A 129 0.96 6.01 15.52
N GLN A 130 1.16 4.72 15.76
CA GLN A 130 1.90 4.23 16.93
C GLN A 130 3.34 4.70 16.88
N VAL A 131 3.98 4.68 15.71
CA VAL A 131 5.38 5.11 15.56
C VAL A 131 5.53 6.60 15.84
N ILE A 132 4.65 7.45 15.30
CA ILE A 132 4.67 8.89 15.60
C ILE A 132 4.45 9.15 17.11
N GLU A 133 3.66 8.30 17.78
CA GLU A 133 3.42 8.36 19.22
C GLU A 133 4.51 7.70 20.09
N GLY A 134 5.59 7.19 19.49
CA GLY A 134 6.68 6.52 20.24
C GLY A 134 6.28 5.17 20.84
N LYS A 135 5.26 4.50 20.29
CA LYS A 135 4.74 3.21 20.74
C LYS A 135 5.27 2.05 19.88
N LEU A 136 4.91 0.83 20.26
CA LEU A 136 5.25 -0.38 19.50
C LEU A 136 4.74 -0.29 18.06
N ARG A 137 5.57 -0.77 17.11
CA ARG A 137 5.27 -0.90 15.68
C ARG A 137 4.26 -2.02 15.41
N GLN A 138 3.05 -1.86 15.93
CA GLN A 138 1.98 -2.83 15.80
C GLN A 138 0.66 -2.14 15.44
N PRO A 139 -0.15 -2.71 14.54
CA PRO A 139 -1.43 -2.13 14.20
C PRO A 139 -2.36 -1.99 15.42
N ARG A 140 -3.25 -1.00 15.41
CA ARG A 140 -4.27 -0.76 16.45
C ARG A 140 -5.56 -1.52 16.17
N SER A 141 -6.30 -1.83 17.23
CA SER A 141 -7.62 -2.44 17.11
C SER A 141 -8.56 -1.47 16.44
N ARG A 142 -9.38 -2.00 15.54
CA ARG A 142 -10.42 -1.25 14.82
C ARG A 142 -11.74 -2.01 15.00
N PRO A 143 -12.85 -1.33 15.31
CA PRO A 143 -12.95 0.10 15.67
C PRO A 143 -12.26 0.44 17.02
N PRO A 144 -11.97 1.73 17.30
CA PRO A 144 -12.24 2.91 16.45
C PRO A 144 -11.27 3.04 15.26
N TYR A 145 -11.73 3.68 14.18
CA TYR A 145 -10.91 3.94 12.99
C TYR A 145 -10.09 5.23 13.12
N PRO A 146 -8.97 5.39 12.39
CA PRO A 146 -8.15 6.60 12.43
C PRO A 146 -8.92 7.90 12.14
N THR A 147 -9.97 7.81 11.34
CA THR A 147 -10.84 8.96 11.02
C THR A 147 -11.60 9.50 12.22
N GLU A 148 -11.76 8.71 13.28
CA GLU A 148 -12.42 9.08 14.53
C GLU A 148 -11.41 9.26 15.66
N VAL A 149 -10.53 8.26 15.84
CA VAL A 149 -9.51 8.20 16.91
C VAL A 149 -8.19 7.78 16.29
N GLY A 150 -7.46 8.75 15.75
CA GLY A 150 -6.18 8.58 15.09
C GLY A 150 -5.01 9.04 15.98
N LEU A 151 -4.18 9.92 15.43
CA LEU A 151 -2.98 10.44 16.06
C LEU A 151 -3.31 11.22 17.34
N PHE A 152 -2.65 10.85 18.43
CA PHE A 152 -2.87 11.39 19.78
C PHE A 152 -4.32 11.31 20.26
N GLY A 153 -5.10 10.35 19.73
CA GLY A 153 -6.52 10.19 20.04
C GLY A 153 -7.46 11.11 19.26
N PHE A 154 -6.96 11.83 18.25
CA PHE A 154 -7.74 12.78 17.45
C PHE A 154 -8.00 12.27 16.02
N PRO A 155 -9.13 12.66 15.39
CA PRO A 155 -9.42 12.36 13.99
C PRO A 155 -8.22 12.64 13.08
N THR A 156 -7.82 11.65 12.29
CA THR A 156 -6.62 11.75 11.47
C THR A 156 -6.88 11.27 10.06
N LEU A 157 -6.61 12.13 9.09
CA LEU A 157 -6.64 11.79 7.68
C LEU A 157 -5.29 11.16 7.29
N ILE A 158 -5.32 9.93 6.81
CA ILE A 158 -4.12 9.23 6.33
C ILE A 158 -4.34 8.86 4.87
N ASN A 159 -3.49 9.34 3.96
CA ASN A 159 -3.50 8.90 2.57
C ASN A 159 -2.07 8.69 2.05
N ASN A 160 -1.94 7.83 1.05
CA ASN A 160 -0.71 7.68 0.27
C ASN A 160 -0.42 8.94 -0.54
N ALA A 161 0.86 9.19 -0.84
CA ALA A 161 1.30 10.36 -1.59
C ALA A 161 0.60 10.53 -2.94
N GLU A 162 0.40 9.45 -3.70
CA GLU A 162 -0.29 9.54 -4.99
C GLU A 162 -1.72 10.04 -4.84
N THR A 163 -2.42 9.67 -3.76
CA THR A 163 -3.77 10.18 -3.51
C THR A 163 -3.78 11.70 -3.33
N PHE A 164 -2.81 12.28 -2.61
CA PHE A 164 -2.69 13.74 -2.48
C PHE A 164 -2.34 14.41 -3.80
N TYR A 165 -1.40 13.82 -4.55
CA TYR A 165 -1.05 14.27 -5.89
C TYR A 165 -2.28 14.29 -6.82
N ARG A 166 -3.10 13.21 -6.82
CA ARG A 166 -4.34 13.16 -7.62
C ARG A 166 -5.41 14.12 -7.12
N ALA A 167 -5.54 14.32 -5.81
CA ALA A 167 -6.45 15.33 -5.26
C ALA A 167 -6.11 16.74 -5.76
N TRP A 168 -4.82 17.07 -5.86
CA TRP A 168 -4.38 18.34 -6.46
C TRP A 168 -4.68 18.42 -7.96
N GLN A 169 -4.45 17.34 -8.70
CA GLN A 169 -4.81 17.28 -10.13
C GLN A 169 -6.33 17.47 -10.34
N ILE A 170 -7.16 16.93 -9.45
CA ILE A 170 -8.62 17.11 -9.47
C ILE A 170 -8.97 18.57 -9.22
N ALA A 171 -8.39 19.19 -8.20
CA ALA A 171 -8.65 20.59 -7.85
C ALA A 171 -8.34 21.56 -9.02
N ASN A 172 -7.39 21.20 -9.88
CA ASN A 172 -7.00 21.99 -11.06
C ASN A 172 -7.69 21.55 -12.36
N GLY A 173 -8.64 20.61 -12.31
CA GLY A 173 -9.35 20.11 -13.50
C GLY A 173 -8.49 19.24 -14.44
N ASN A 174 -7.33 18.76 -13.98
CA ASN A 174 -6.34 18.02 -14.79
C ASN A 174 -6.36 16.50 -14.58
N TYR A 175 -7.19 15.99 -13.66
CA TYR A 175 -7.24 14.56 -13.36
C TYR A 175 -7.94 13.76 -14.45
N GLN A 176 -7.22 12.80 -15.03
CA GLN A 176 -7.69 11.98 -16.16
C GLN A 176 -8.16 10.58 -15.74
N ASN A 177 -8.53 10.37 -14.47
CA ASN A 177 -8.84 9.04 -13.92
C ASN A 177 -7.72 8.00 -14.13
N LYS A 178 -6.47 8.44 -13.94
CA LYS A 178 -5.27 7.62 -14.10
C LYS A 178 -4.49 7.48 -12.80
N ARG A 179 -3.68 6.43 -12.73
CA ARG A 179 -2.72 6.14 -11.68
C ARG A 179 -1.36 5.73 -12.24
N PHE A 180 -0.35 5.79 -11.39
CA PHE A 180 0.98 5.30 -11.71
C PHE A 180 1.08 3.79 -11.49
N TYR A 181 1.68 3.11 -12.46
CA TYR A 181 2.05 1.70 -12.40
C TYR A 181 3.57 1.58 -12.40
N SER A 182 4.10 0.92 -11.37
CA SER A 182 5.53 0.59 -11.27
C SER A 182 5.83 -0.67 -12.06
N ILE A 183 6.65 -0.57 -13.10
CA ILE A 183 7.13 -1.70 -13.87
C ILE A 183 8.56 -2.01 -13.45
N SER A 184 8.77 -3.18 -12.87
CA SER A 184 10.08 -3.72 -12.51
C SER A 184 10.11 -5.24 -12.68
N GLY A 185 11.30 -5.82 -12.74
CA GLY A 185 11.48 -7.25 -12.90
C GLY A 185 12.88 -7.61 -13.40
N LYS A 186 13.10 -8.91 -13.59
CA LYS A 186 14.38 -9.43 -14.08
C LYS A 186 14.62 -9.02 -15.54
N ASN A 187 15.78 -8.43 -15.82
CA ASN A 187 16.21 -8.00 -17.15
C ASN A 187 15.27 -7.00 -17.85
N ILE A 188 14.53 -6.20 -17.07
CA ILE A 188 13.75 -5.07 -17.60
C ILE A 188 14.09 -3.79 -16.85
N ALA A 189 14.13 -2.68 -17.58
CA ALA A 189 14.38 -1.36 -17.00
C ALA A 189 13.20 -0.94 -16.11
N ARG A 190 13.52 -0.39 -14.93
CA ARG A 190 12.52 0.22 -14.05
C ARG A 190 11.90 1.42 -14.74
N ARG A 191 10.58 1.48 -14.81
CA ARG A 191 9.84 2.64 -15.32
C ARG A 191 8.48 2.80 -14.65
N ILE A 192 8.04 4.04 -14.56
CA ILE A 192 6.65 4.37 -14.26
C ILE A 192 5.91 4.56 -15.57
N ILE A 193 4.71 4.01 -15.64
CA ILE A 193 3.73 4.42 -16.64
C ILE A 193 2.48 4.96 -15.95
N GLU A 194 1.74 5.78 -16.65
CA GLU A 194 0.48 6.32 -16.17
C GLU A 194 -0.66 5.78 -17.04
N GLN A 195 -1.63 5.12 -16.40
CA GLN A 195 -2.76 4.49 -17.11
C GLN A 195 -4.02 4.54 -16.24
N LYS A 196 -5.19 4.23 -16.81
CA LYS A 196 -6.48 4.23 -16.08
C LYS A 196 -6.42 3.40 -14.80
N VAL A 197 -7.23 3.75 -13.80
CA VAL A 197 -7.24 3.06 -12.49
C VAL A 197 -7.62 1.57 -12.62
N ASP A 198 -8.45 1.24 -13.61
CA ASP A 198 -8.98 -0.09 -13.93
C ASP A 198 -8.28 -0.75 -15.14
N ALA A 199 -7.04 -0.34 -15.42
CA ALA A 199 -6.29 -0.84 -16.56
C ALA A 199 -6.03 -2.35 -16.48
N ASN A 200 -6.15 -3.03 -17.62
CA ASN A 200 -5.71 -4.40 -17.76
C ASN A 200 -4.18 -4.47 -17.85
N VAL A 201 -3.62 -5.64 -17.58
CA VAL A 201 -2.17 -5.85 -17.73
C VAL A 201 -1.69 -5.60 -19.16
N SER A 202 -2.51 -5.89 -20.17
CA SER A 202 -2.24 -5.56 -21.57
C SER A 202 -2.16 -4.07 -21.88
N ASP A 203 -2.80 -3.22 -21.06
CA ASP A 203 -2.75 -1.77 -21.20
C ASP A 203 -1.46 -1.19 -20.58
N VAL A 204 -0.82 -1.96 -19.69
CA VAL A 204 0.36 -1.55 -18.91
C VAL A 204 1.64 -2.15 -19.49
N LEU A 205 1.60 -3.43 -19.86
CA LEU A 205 2.76 -4.16 -20.37
C LEU A 205 2.58 -4.45 -21.86
N PRO A 206 3.62 -4.24 -22.69
CA PRO A 206 3.54 -4.57 -24.10
C PRO A 206 3.43 -6.09 -24.28
N GLU A 207 2.68 -6.52 -25.30
CA GLU A 207 2.35 -7.93 -25.55
C GLU A 207 3.58 -8.84 -25.62
N TRP A 208 4.67 -8.39 -26.24
CA TRP A 208 5.92 -9.16 -26.34
C TRP A 208 6.51 -9.46 -24.96
N LEU A 209 6.38 -8.55 -24.00
CA LEU A 209 6.89 -8.72 -22.65
C LEU A 209 6.00 -9.68 -21.87
N ILE A 210 4.67 -9.56 -21.99
CA ILE A 210 3.72 -10.53 -21.41
C ILE A 210 3.97 -11.93 -21.95
N LYS A 211 4.23 -12.06 -23.26
CA LYS A 211 4.50 -13.35 -23.90
C LYS A 211 5.80 -13.98 -23.43
N ARG A 212 6.84 -13.18 -23.19
CA ARG A 212 8.18 -13.61 -22.73
C ARG A 212 8.27 -13.82 -21.21
N ALA A 213 7.45 -13.10 -20.45
CA ALA A 213 7.44 -13.18 -19.00
C ALA A 213 7.04 -14.58 -18.57
N LYS A 214 7.78 -15.13 -17.60
CA LYS A 214 7.41 -16.37 -16.93
C LYS A 214 6.23 -16.19 -15.99
N PHE A 215 6.07 -15.00 -15.42
CA PHE A 215 4.90 -14.61 -14.67
C PHE A 215 4.85 -13.09 -14.62
N VAL A 216 3.68 -12.54 -14.31
CA VAL A 216 3.51 -11.13 -13.98
C VAL A 216 2.91 -11.05 -12.59
N GLN A 217 3.58 -10.37 -11.67
CA GLN A 217 3.07 -10.12 -10.33
C GLN A 217 2.40 -8.75 -10.28
N VAL A 218 1.15 -8.71 -9.85
CA VAL A 218 0.33 -7.48 -9.79
C VAL A 218 -0.01 -7.18 -8.34
N GLY A 219 0.25 -5.95 -7.88
CA GLY A 219 0.04 -5.54 -6.50
C GLY A 219 1.25 -5.72 -5.58
N GLY A 220 2.41 -6.04 -6.14
CA GLY A 220 3.62 -6.32 -5.37
C GLY A 220 3.63 -7.73 -4.78
N ILE A 221 4.49 -7.95 -3.80
CA ILE A 221 4.69 -9.24 -3.14
C ILE A 221 3.47 -9.73 -2.36
N SER A 222 2.65 -8.78 -1.91
CA SER A 222 1.34 -8.97 -1.28
C SER A 222 0.20 -9.20 -2.27
N GLY A 223 0.47 -9.17 -3.57
CA GLY A 223 -0.52 -9.25 -4.63
C GLY A 223 -0.69 -10.66 -5.22
N CYS A 224 -1.12 -10.71 -6.48
CA CYS A 224 -1.42 -11.95 -7.20
C CYS A 224 -0.46 -12.20 -8.36
N PHE A 225 -0.39 -13.45 -8.81
CA PHE A 225 0.41 -13.87 -9.96
C PHE A 225 -0.45 -14.14 -11.19
N LEU A 226 0.03 -13.71 -12.35
CA LEU A 226 -0.51 -14.02 -13.67
C LEU A 226 0.48 -14.92 -14.44
N PRO A 227 0.02 -15.98 -15.13
CA PRO A 227 0.79 -17.19 -15.40
C PRO A 227 1.85 -17.11 -16.53
N LYS A 228 2.86 -17.98 -16.44
CA LYS A 228 3.48 -18.76 -17.53
C LYS A 228 4.42 -19.93 -17.11
N ASP A 229 5.35 -19.81 -16.15
CA ASP A 229 6.25 -20.89 -15.66
C ASP A 229 7.03 -20.54 -14.34
N LYS A 230 7.37 -21.54 -13.49
CA LYS A 230 8.16 -21.51 -12.21
C LYS A 230 7.49 -20.92 -10.95
N PHE A 231 6.93 -21.80 -10.10
CA PHE A 231 5.92 -21.42 -9.10
C PHE A 231 6.34 -21.58 -7.62
N SER A 232 7.13 -22.61 -7.28
CA SER A 232 7.47 -22.91 -5.87
C SER A 232 8.59 -22.01 -5.30
N GLU A 233 9.39 -21.38 -6.15
CA GLU A 233 10.39 -20.36 -5.75
C GLU A 233 9.68 -19.06 -5.34
N ILE A 234 8.67 -18.65 -6.11
CA ILE A 234 7.97 -17.37 -5.95
C ILE A 234 7.13 -17.32 -4.66
N VAL A 235 6.31 -18.35 -4.39
CA VAL A 235 5.51 -18.40 -3.16
C VAL A 235 6.43 -18.42 -1.94
N SER A 236 7.55 -19.14 -2.02
CA SER A 236 8.55 -19.17 -0.97
C SER A 236 9.13 -17.78 -0.70
N GLU A 237 9.46 -17.02 -1.75
CA GLU A 237 9.95 -15.63 -1.62
C GLU A 237 8.88 -14.71 -1.02
N SER A 238 7.64 -14.76 -1.53
CA SER A 238 6.54 -13.94 -1.03
C SER A 238 6.23 -14.20 0.43
N VAL A 239 6.06 -15.47 0.81
CA VAL A 239 5.72 -15.83 2.19
C VAL A 239 6.92 -15.59 3.11
N SER A 240 8.17 -15.79 2.64
CA SER A 240 9.36 -15.47 3.45
C SER A 240 9.49 -13.98 3.73
N PHE A 241 9.18 -13.12 2.75
CA PHE A 241 9.12 -11.67 2.96
C PHE A 241 8.01 -11.30 3.95
N LEU A 242 6.77 -11.78 3.75
CA LEU A 242 5.66 -11.47 4.65
C LEU A 242 5.92 -11.95 6.09
N LYS A 243 6.62 -13.08 6.22
CA LYS A 243 7.15 -13.58 7.50
C LYS A 243 8.15 -12.62 8.13
N SER A 244 9.16 -12.13 7.39
CA SER A 244 10.17 -11.22 7.92
C SER A 244 9.60 -9.86 8.32
N GLU A 245 8.52 -9.43 7.65
CA GLU A 245 7.85 -8.15 7.91
C GLU A 245 6.72 -8.24 8.96
N SER A 246 6.49 -9.42 9.55
CA SER A 246 5.48 -9.58 10.59
C SER A 246 5.83 -8.78 11.85
N CYS A 247 4.89 -7.97 12.35
CA CYS A 247 5.04 -7.29 13.65
C CYS A 247 4.89 -8.21 14.87
N GLY A 248 4.56 -9.49 14.63
CA GLY A 248 4.43 -10.50 15.67
C GLY A 248 3.15 -10.40 16.52
N LYS A 249 2.18 -9.54 16.18
CA LYS A 249 0.99 -9.32 17.02
C LYS A 249 -0.01 -10.48 17.04
N CYS A 250 -0.34 -11.07 15.88
CA CYS A 250 -1.36 -12.11 15.77
C CYS A 250 -0.75 -13.45 15.34
N ALA A 251 -1.19 -14.54 15.97
CA ALA A 251 -0.68 -15.89 15.70
C ALA A 251 -0.88 -16.37 14.25
N PRO A 252 -2.03 -16.13 13.59
CA PRO A 252 -2.23 -16.53 12.19
C PRO A 252 -1.18 -15.95 11.25
N CYS A 253 -0.79 -14.70 11.44
CA CYS A 253 0.28 -14.07 10.66
C CYS A 253 1.67 -14.51 11.14
N ARG A 254 1.94 -14.46 12.45
CA ARG A 254 3.27 -14.70 13.03
C ARG A 254 3.70 -16.14 12.90
N GLU A 255 2.82 -17.09 13.23
CA GLU A 255 3.13 -18.53 13.18
C GLU A 255 2.70 -19.13 11.85
N GLY A 256 1.53 -18.75 11.32
CA GLY A 256 1.02 -19.32 10.07
C GLY A 256 1.96 -19.10 8.89
N SER A 257 2.58 -17.93 8.77
CA SER A 257 3.60 -17.68 7.73
C SER A 257 4.82 -18.61 7.86
N TYR A 258 5.26 -18.95 9.08
CA TYR A 258 6.32 -19.92 9.30
C TYR A 258 5.90 -21.33 8.88
N ARG A 259 4.68 -21.73 9.24
CA ARG A 259 4.11 -23.05 8.87
C ARG A 259 3.95 -23.20 7.37
N VAL A 260 3.52 -22.15 6.67
CA VAL A 260 3.47 -22.18 5.20
C VAL A 260 4.86 -22.37 4.60
N VAL A 261 5.89 -21.65 5.07
CA VAL A 261 7.27 -21.83 4.58
C VAL A 261 7.77 -23.25 4.84
N GLU A 262 7.52 -23.79 6.03
CA GLU A 262 7.83 -25.18 6.39
C GLU A 262 7.16 -26.17 5.41
N LYS A 263 5.85 -26.01 5.19
CA LYS A 263 5.09 -26.88 4.29
C LYS A 263 5.49 -26.76 2.83
N ILE A 264 5.90 -25.57 2.37
CA ILE A 264 6.47 -25.41 1.02
C ILE A 264 7.81 -26.17 0.88
N ILE A 265 8.63 -26.21 1.94
CA ILE A 265 9.87 -27.00 1.94
C ILE A 265 9.55 -28.50 1.90
N ASP A 266 8.55 -28.95 2.68
CA ASP A 266 8.08 -30.34 2.66
C ASP A 266 7.54 -30.73 1.28
N LEU A 267 6.72 -29.86 0.67
CA LEU A 267 6.17 -30.05 -0.68
C LEU A 267 7.26 -30.27 -1.73
N LYS A 268 8.38 -29.52 -1.63
CA LYS A 268 9.52 -29.64 -2.55
C LYS A 268 10.31 -30.94 -2.38
N LYS A 269 10.25 -31.57 -1.20
CA LYS A 269 10.99 -32.80 -0.89
C LYS A 269 10.16 -34.06 -1.13
N SER A 270 8.83 -33.95 -1.08
CA SER A 270 7.96 -35.10 -1.28
C SER A 270 7.97 -35.57 -2.73
N GLU A 271 8.10 -36.88 -2.92
CA GLU A 271 7.93 -37.57 -4.21
C GLU A 271 6.55 -38.25 -4.32
N ASN A 272 5.75 -38.23 -3.24
CA ASN A 272 4.47 -38.93 -3.16
C ASN A 272 3.30 -37.99 -3.46
N LEU A 273 2.43 -38.38 -4.39
CA LEU A 273 1.29 -37.58 -4.82
C LEU A 273 0.30 -37.26 -3.68
N TRP A 274 -0.05 -38.26 -2.86
CA TRP A 274 -1.01 -38.11 -1.76
C TRP A 274 -0.48 -37.16 -0.69
N GLU A 275 0.81 -37.28 -0.36
CA GLU A 275 1.48 -36.39 0.59
C GLU A 275 1.51 -34.94 0.08
N LYS A 276 1.80 -34.73 -1.22
CA LYS A 276 1.73 -33.38 -1.82
C LYS A 276 0.32 -32.79 -1.75
N GLU A 277 -0.72 -33.56 -1.98
CA GLU A 277 -2.11 -33.08 -1.89
C GLU A 277 -2.49 -32.70 -0.45
N GLU A 278 -2.09 -33.49 0.55
CA GLU A 278 -2.32 -33.19 1.96
C GLU A 278 -1.57 -31.92 2.39
N ILE A 279 -0.31 -31.77 1.98
CA ILE A 279 0.49 -30.57 2.24
C ILE A 279 -0.17 -29.32 1.64
N LEU A 280 -0.66 -29.41 0.40
CA LEU A 280 -1.35 -28.30 -0.25
C LEU A 280 -2.66 -27.93 0.46
N SER A 281 -3.43 -28.93 0.92
CA SER A 281 -4.63 -28.68 1.72
C SER A 281 -4.31 -27.93 3.01
N LEU A 282 -3.25 -28.35 3.72
CA LEU A 282 -2.81 -27.69 4.96
C LEU A 282 -2.34 -26.24 4.70
N ILE A 283 -1.63 -26.01 3.60
CA ILE A 283 -1.22 -24.65 3.21
C ILE A 283 -2.43 -23.75 2.96
N ASP A 284 -3.45 -24.26 2.27
CA ASP A 284 -4.69 -23.54 1.99
C ASP A 284 -5.47 -23.22 3.27
N ASP A 285 -5.59 -24.19 4.18
CA ASP A 285 -6.24 -23.99 5.48
C ASP A 285 -5.54 -22.91 6.33
N ILE A 286 -4.20 -22.91 6.35
CA ILE A 286 -3.43 -21.88 7.05
C ILE A 286 -3.62 -20.50 6.40
N ALA A 287 -3.66 -20.45 5.07
CA ALA A 287 -3.87 -19.21 4.30
C ALA A 287 -5.25 -18.60 4.59
N GLU A 288 -6.31 -19.41 4.52
CA GLU A 288 -7.68 -18.96 4.81
C GLU A 288 -7.79 -18.50 6.27
N ASN A 289 -7.20 -19.25 7.23
CA ASN A 289 -7.17 -18.81 8.62
C ASN A 289 -6.48 -17.44 8.78
N ALA A 290 -5.34 -17.22 8.10
CA ALA A 290 -4.64 -15.94 8.13
C ALA A 290 -5.49 -14.81 7.53
N LYS A 291 -6.21 -15.05 6.44
CA LYS A 291 -7.10 -14.07 5.78
C LYS A 291 -8.28 -13.66 6.64
N GLU A 292 -8.91 -14.62 7.31
CA GLU A 292 -10.09 -14.34 8.14
C GLU A 292 -9.70 -13.69 9.48
N SER A 293 -8.66 -14.22 10.13
CA SER A 293 -8.37 -13.93 11.53
C SER A 293 -7.15 -13.03 11.77
N SER A 294 -6.38 -12.69 10.73
CA SER A 294 -5.30 -11.71 10.89
C SER A 294 -5.82 -10.32 11.16
N PHE A 295 -5.09 -9.64 12.03
CA PHE A 295 -5.48 -8.33 12.56
C PHE A 295 -5.39 -7.18 11.55
N CYS A 296 -4.49 -7.27 10.57
CA CYS A 296 -4.23 -6.20 9.60
C CYS A 296 -4.02 -6.75 8.18
N GLY A 297 -3.94 -5.84 7.20
CA GLY A 297 -3.81 -6.18 5.78
C GLY A 297 -2.61 -7.08 5.46
N LEU A 298 -1.46 -6.89 6.14
CA LEU A 298 -0.27 -7.71 5.94
C LEU A 298 -0.51 -9.19 6.27
N GLY A 299 -1.14 -9.47 7.43
CA GLY A 299 -1.43 -10.86 7.79
C GLY A 299 -2.45 -11.50 6.86
N LYS A 300 -3.43 -10.70 6.39
CA LYS A 300 -4.44 -11.18 5.44
C LYS A 300 -3.88 -11.39 4.04
N SER A 301 -2.90 -10.60 3.61
CA SER A 301 -2.29 -10.69 2.28
C SER A 301 -1.42 -11.93 2.09
N ILE A 302 -1.08 -12.66 3.17
CA ILE A 302 -0.42 -13.97 3.08
C ILE A 302 -1.20 -14.94 2.18
N ALA A 303 -2.52 -14.86 2.20
CA ALA A 303 -3.37 -15.77 1.43
C ALA A 303 -3.35 -15.49 -0.08
N LEU A 304 -3.20 -14.23 -0.49
CA LEU A 304 -3.28 -13.84 -1.91
C LEU A 304 -2.28 -14.57 -2.83
N PRO A 305 -0.96 -14.60 -2.53
CA PRO A 305 -0.01 -15.33 -3.35
C PRO A 305 -0.26 -16.85 -3.32
N ILE A 306 -0.73 -17.38 -2.19
CA ILE A 306 -0.99 -18.81 -1.99
C ILE A 306 -2.21 -19.26 -2.80
N GLU A 307 -3.36 -18.63 -2.57
CA GLU A 307 -4.63 -18.90 -3.27
C GLU A 307 -4.45 -18.72 -4.77
N SER A 308 -3.76 -17.64 -5.19
CA SER A 308 -3.45 -17.39 -6.60
C SER A 308 -2.66 -18.55 -7.20
N VAL A 309 -1.72 -19.14 -6.46
CA VAL A 309 -0.90 -20.24 -6.97
C VAL A 309 -1.64 -21.57 -6.94
N ILE A 310 -2.35 -21.90 -5.87
CA ILE A 310 -3.16 -23.13 -5.79
C ILE A 310 -4.22 -23.14 -6.90
N LYS A 311 -4.97 -22.04 -7.05
CA LYS A 311 -6.04 -21.93 -8.05
C LYS A 311 -5.56 -22.13 -9.48
N ASN A 312 -4.39 -21.57 -9.82
CA ASN A 312 -3.91 -21.55 -11.21
C ASN A 312 -2.95 -22.71 -11.54
N PHE A 313 -2.28 -23.32 -10.53
CA PHE A 313 -1.16 -24.24 -10.78
C PHE A 313 -1.16 -25.51 -9.92
N LYS A 314 -2.28 -25.89 -9.29
CA LYS A 314 -2.35 -27.12 -8.48
C LYS A 314 -1.77 -28.35 -9.19
N SER A 315 -2.08 -28.53 -10.47
CA SER A 315 -1.61 -29.67 -11.27
C SER A 315 -0.09 -29.70 -11.47
N GLU A 316 0.60 -28.57 -11.38
CA GLU A 316 2.04 -28.48 -11.50
C GLU A 316 2.76 -28.66 -10.17
N LEU A 317 2.11 -28.28 -9.06
CA LEU A 317 2.64 -28.46 -7.71
C LEU A 317 2.67 -29.93 -7.30
N ILE A 318 1.79 -30.75 -7.87
CA ILE A 318 1.66 -32.18 -7.56
C ILE A 318 2.40 -33.10 -8.54
N LYS A 319 2.92 -32.56 -9.66
CA LYS A 319 3.85 -33.27 -10.56
C LYS A 319 5.20 -33.49 -9.86
#